data_AF-A0A7Y4ZE14-F1
#
_entry.id   AF-A0A7Y4ZE14-F1
#
_cell.length_a   1.000
_cell.length_b   1.000
_cell.length_c   1.000
_cell.angle_alpha   90.00
_cell.angle_beta   90.00
_cell.angle_gamma   90.00
#
_symmetry.space_group_name_H-M   'P 1'
#
loop_
_entity.id
_entity.type
_entity.pdbx_description
1 polymer ?
#
loop_
_entity_poly.entity_id
_entity_poly.type
_entity_poly.pdbx_seq_one_letter_code
_entity_poly.pdbx_strand_id
1 'polypeptide(L)' 'QDYQKTDGAIDPNSGGNTVFISPGIRYSGGKNWNTALSIGAPIVKDTNGYQTDPDYRITYRFVAVF' A
#
# COMPACT_ATOMS: atom_id res chain seq x y z
N GLN A 1 -12.34 -11.09 11.66
CA GLN A 1 -11.57 -9.83 11.61
C GLN A 1 -11.81 -9.15 12.94
N ASP A 2 -10.76 -9.04 13.75
CA ASP A 2 -10.87 -8.58 15.13
C ASP A 2 -10.90 -7.04 15.16
N TYR A 3 -12.00 -6.51 15.69
CA TYR A 3 -12.17 -5.08 15.94
C TYR A 3 -11.38 -4.73 17.20
N GLN A 4 -10.38 -3.87 17.07
CA GLN A 4 -9.59 -3.41 18.21
C GLN A 4 -10.43 -2.43 19.04
N LYS A 5 -10.92 -2.90 20.19
CA LYS A 5 -11.61 -2.06 21.19
C LYS A 5 -10.59 -1.53 22.18
N THR A 6 -10.38 -0.22 22.20
CA THR A 6 -9.65 0.46 23.27
C THR A 6 -10.65 1.33 24.04
N ASP A 7 -10.87 0.99 25.31
CA ASP A 7 -11.53 1.83 26.32
C ASP A 7 -12.96 2.34 26.02
N GLY A 8 -13.86 1.46 25.55
CA GLY A 8 -15.31 1.74 25.48
C GLY A 8 -15.74 2.71 24.36
N ALA A 9 -14.82 3.38 23.68
CA ALA A 9 -15.07 4.11 22.45
C ALA A 9 -14.91 3.17 21.25
N ILE A 10 -15.93 3.09 20.40
CA ILE A 10 -15.82 2.44 19.09
C ILE A 10 -14.92 3.36 18.26
N ASP A 11 -13.68 2.96 17.98
CA ASP A 11 -12.80 3.71 17.08
C ASP A 11 -13.39 3.65 15.65
N PRO A 12 -13.92 4.77 15.11
CA PRO A 12 -14.51 4.79 13.78
C PRO A 12 -13.45 4.66 12.67
N ASN A 13 -12.16 4.66 13.00
CA ASN A 13 -11.07 4.52 12.03
C ASN A 13 -10.67 3.06 11.74
N SER A 14 -11.44 2.09 12.24
CA SER A 14 -11.17 0.66 12.02
C SER A 14 -11.97 0.11 10.85
N GLY A 15 -11.30 -0.55 9.91
CA GLY A 15 -11.93 -1.35 8.84
C GLY A 15 -12.01 -0.69 7.46
N GLY A 16 -11.36 0.45 7.25
CA GLY A 16 -11.22 1.02 5.92
C GLY A 16 -10.30 0.20 5.02
N ASN A 17 -10.64 0.10 3.72
CA ASN A 17 -9.79 -0.56 2.73
C ASN A 17 -9.48 0.42 1.59
N THR A 18 -8.22 0.45 1.18
CA THR A 18 -7.77 1.26 0.05
C THR A 18 -7.21 0.36 -1.03
N VAL A 19 -7.83 0.38 -2.20
CA VAL A 19 -7.40 -0.40 -3.37
C VAL A 19 -6.58 0.49 -4.29
N PHE A 20 -5.36 0.04 -4.63
CA PHE A 20 -4.45 0.76 -5.51
C PHE A 20 -4.29 0.05 -6.85
N ILE A 21 -4.35 0.79 -7.95
CA ILE A 21 -3.76 0.35 -9.22
C ILE A 21 -2.39 0.98 -9.34
N SER A 22 -1.38 0.13 -9.52
CA SER A 22 0.02 0.55 -9.54
C SER A 22 0.72 0.12 -10.82
N PRO A 23 0.66 0.92 -11.92
CA PRO A 23 1.56 0.73 -13.05
C PRO A 23 3.02 0.75 -12.58
N GLY A 24 3.83 -0.13 -13.15
CA GLY A 24 5.24 -0.22 -12.80
C GLY A 24 6.06 -0.96 -13.84
N ILE A 25 7.37 -0.72 -13.78
CA ILE A 25 8.36 -1.34 -14.64
C ILE A 25 9.22 -2.23 -13.76
N ARG A 26 9.53 -3.42 -14.27
CA ARG A 26 10.48 -4.34 -13.67
C ARG A 26 11.62 -4.60 -14.64
N TYR A 27 12.85 -4.45 -14.16
CA TYR A 27 14.07 -4.77 -14.89
C TYR A 27 14.83 -5.89 -14.18
N SER A 28 15.23 -6.91 -14.93
CA SER A 28 16.01 -8.04 -14.42
C SER A 28 17.37 -8.03 -15.10
N GLY A 29 18.42 -7.65 -14.36
CA GLY A 29 19.78 -7.65 -14.88
C GLY A 29 20.45 -9.02 -14.74
N GLY A 30 19.86 -10.03 -15.38
CA GLY A 30 20.34 -11.42 -15.32
C GLY A 30 19.88 -12.19 -14.09
N LYS A 31 20.70 -13.15 -13.64
CA LYS A 31 20.36 -14.08 -12.53
C LYS A 31 20.55 -13.48 -11.14
N ASN A 32 21.33 -12.40 -11.03
CA ASN A 32 21.85 -11.93 -9.75
C ASN A 32 21.16 -10.68 -9.22
N TRP A 33 20.40 -9.94 -10.03
CA TRP A 33 19.70 -8.76 -9.52
C TRP A 33 18.44 -8.40 -10.29
N ASN A 34 17.52 -7.78 -9.58
CA ASN A 34 16.25 -7.31 -10.10
C ASN A 34 15.87 -5.98 -9.45
N THR A 35 15.33 -5.07 -10.24
CA THR A 35 14.80 -3.80 -9.76
C THR A 35 13.38 -3.61 -10.28
N ALA A 36 12.53 -3.00 -9.47
CA ALA A 36 11.18 -2.62 -9.87
C ALA A 36 10.84 -1.24 -9.32
N LEU A 37 10.12 -0.47 -10.13
CA LEU A 37 9.56 0.82 -9.76
C LEU A 37 8.07 0.80 -10.09
N SER A 38 7.21 1.12 -9.14
CA SER A 38 5.77 1.25 -9.36
C SER A 38 5.23 2.53 -8.74
N ILE A 39 4.25 3.12 -9.42
CA ILE A 39 3.50 4.29 -8.97
C ILE A 39 2.05 3.86 -8.85
N GLY A 40 1.53 3.84 -7.62
CA GLY A 40 0.17 3.47 -7.26
C GLY A 40 -0.72 4.69 -7.09
N ALA A 41 -1.83 4.71 -7.84
CA ALA A 41 -2.95 5.60 -7.58
C ALA A 41 -4.09 4.78 -6.91
N PRO A 42 -4.64 5.23 -5.79
CA PRO A 42 -5.81 4.61 -5.18
C PRO A 42 -7.05 4.84 -6.06
N ILE A 43 -7.79 3.77 -6.34
CA ILE A 43 -9.04 3.80 -7.13
C ILE A 43 -10.26 3.67 -6.24
N VAL A 44 -10.18 2.88 -5.17
CA VAL A 44 -11.23 2.78 -4.16
C VAL A 44 -10.65 3.25 -2.85
N LYS A 45 -11.24 4.31 -2.30
CA LYS A 45 -10.94 4.86 -0.98
C LYS A 45 -12.20 4.66 -0.14
N ASP A 46 -12.30 3.53 0.54
CA ASP A 46 -13.35 3.34 1.56
C ASP A 46 -12.68 3.59 2.92
N THR A 47 -12.43 4.87 3.19
CA THR A 47 -11.76 5.35 4.39
C THR A 47 -12.83 5.66 5.42
N ASN A 48 -13.10 4.73 6.34
CA ASN A 48 -13.93 5.05 7.50
C ASN A 48 -13.15 6.03 8.41
N GLY A 49 -13.61 7.28 8.51
CA GLY A 49 -13.06 8.29 9.44
C GLY A 49 -12.17 9.38 8.83
N TYR A 50 -11.33 10.01 9.66
CA TYR A 50 -10.47 11.17 9.32
C TYR A 50 -9.09 10.76 8.79
N GLN A 51 -8.92 9.52 8.39
CA GLN A 51 -7.64 8.99 7.97
C GLN A 51 -7.20 9.67 6.66
N THR A 52 -5.97 10.19 6.67
CA THR A 52 -5.41 10.93 5.54
C THR A 52 -5.36 10.06 4.30
N ASP A 53 -6.16 10.42 3.29
CA ASP A 53 -6.19 9.73 2.02
C ASP A 53 -4.84 9.88 1.32
N PRO A 54 -4.10 8.78 1.07
CA PRO A 54 -2.91 8.86 0.24
C PRO A 54 -3.34 9.15 -1.20
N ASP A 55 -2.78 10.19 -1.82
CA ASP A 55 -3.11 10.52 -3.22
C ASP A 55 -2.32 9.67 -4.20
N TYR A 56 -1.05 9.39 -3.89
CA TYR A 56 -0.16 8.59 -4.71
C TYR A 56 0.84 7.83 -3.84
N ARG A 57 1.25 6.64 -4.30
CA ARG A 57 2.27 5.82 -3.65
C ARG A 57 3.37 5.47 -4.64
N ILE A 58 4.61 5.81 -4.33
CA ILE A 58 5.77 5.37 -5.12
C ILE A 58 6.43 4.21 -4.36
N THR A 59 6.62 3.08 -5.04
CA THR A 59 7.30 1.91 -4.48
C THR A 59 8.50 1.56 -5.35
N TYR A 60 9.68 1.56 -4.73
CA TYR A 60 10.91 1.08 -5.34
C TYR A 60 11.33 -0.23 -4.66
N ARG A 61 11.72 -1.22 -5.45
CA ARG A 61 12.22 -2.51 -4.98
C ARG A 61 13.53 -2.82 -5.68
N PHE A 62 14.56 -3.13 -4.91
CA PHE A 62 15.81 -3.68 -5.39
C PHE A 62 16.06 -5.02 -4.68
N VAL A 63 16.46 -6.03 -5.45
CA VAL A 63 16.78 -7.38 -4.97
C VAL A 63 18.07 -7.82 -5.63
N ALA A 64 19.04 -8.26 -4.83
CA ALA A 64 20.30 -8.83 -5.29
C ALA A 64 20.55 -10.18 -4.60
N VAL A 65 21.13 -11.12 -5.35
CA VAL A 65 21.50 -12.45 -4.89
C VAL A 65 23.01 -12.62 -5.10
N PHE A 66 23.71 -12.89 -3.99
CA PHE A 66 25.16 -13.06 -3.91
C PHE A 66 25.50 -14.54 -3.75
#